data_AF-A0A1H0W2G4-F1
#
_entry.id   AF-A0A1H0W2G4-F1
#
_cell.length_a   1.000
_cell.length_b   1.000
_cell.length_c   1.000
_cell.angle_alpha   90.00
_cell.angle_beta   90.00
_cell.angle_gamma   90.00
#
_symmetry.space_group_name_H-M   'P 1'
#
loop_
_entity.id
_entity.type
_entity.pdbx_description
1 polymer ?
#
loop_
_entity_poly.entity_id
_entity_poly.type
_entity_poly.pdbx_seq_one_letter_code
_entity_poly.pdbx_strand_id
1 'polypeptide(L)'
;MKKLNEIKEIVVQTIKLSDEFHRFLGNNELKEKDDIKIRYSQEDLKERRKLSGYLESFDDDTVRAVQAIMYIGRDEIYSNKTYSDETEVWAKIEEKKKTLGFETKEIEVDQMVSKSPLGDYLRLGLKLLGL
;
A
#
# COMPACT_ATOMS: atom_id res chain seq x y z
N MET A 1 -4.83 -19.03 0.97
CA MET A 1 -3.72 -18.09 0.74
C MET A 1 -3.52 -17.96 -0.76
N LYS A 2 -3.56 -16.74 -1.30
CA LYS A 2 -3.28 -16.47 -2.71
C LYS A 2 -1.84 -16.85 -3.06
N LYS A 3 -1.56 -17.15 -4.33
CA LYS A 3 -0.19 -17.35 -4.82
C LYS A 3 0.56 -16.03 -4.86
N LEU A 4 1.89 -16.09 -4.82
CA LEU A 4 2.74 -14.91 -4.80
C LEU A 4 2.55 -14.00 -6.03
N ASN A 5 2.35 -14.61 -7.20
CA ASN A 5 2.01 -13.87 -8.42
C ASN A 5 0.68 -13.11 -8.32
N GLU A 6 -0.34 -13.69 -7.69
CA GLU A 6 -1.62 -13.01 -7.49
C GLU A 6 -1.46 -11.83 -6.52
N ILE A 7 -0.68 -12.00 -5.44
CA ILE A 7 -0.36 -10.90 -4.51
C ILE A 7 0.41 -9.80 -5.23
N LYS A 8 1.40 -10.15 -6.05
CA LYS A 8 2.15 -9.19 -6.86
C LYS A 8 1.24 -8.38 -7.78
N GLU A 9 0.30 -9.02 -8.49
CA GLU A 9 -0.65 -8.32 -9.36
C GLU A 9 -1.54 -7.35 -8.57
N ILE A 10 -2.02 -7.76 -7.39
CA ILE A 10 -2.79 -6.89 -6.49
C ILE A 10 -1.97 -5.69 -6.04
N VAL A 11 -0.71 -5.90 -5.65
CA VAL A 11 0.19 -4.81 -5.24
C VAL A 11 0.46 -3.85 -6.40
N VAL A 12 0.70 -4.37 -7.62
CA VAL A 12 0.92 -3.54 -8.82
C VAL A 12 -0.30 -2.67 -9.12
N GLN A 13 -1.51 -3.24 -9.04
CA GLN A 13 -2.73 -2.46 -9.24
C GLN A 13 -2.95 -1.44 -8.11
N THR A 14 -2.60 -1.79 -6.87
CA THR A 14 -2.62 -0.87 -5.71
C THR A 14 -1.67 0.31 -5.92
N ILE A 15 -0.45 0.06 -6.41
CA ILE A 15 0.53 1.11 -6.77
C ILE A 15 -0.08 2.06 -7.80
N LYS A 16 -0.67 1.52 -8.88
CA LYS A 16 -1.30 2.34 -9.93
C LYS A 16 -2.39 3.25 -9.38
N LEU A 17 -3.32 2.70 -8.60
CA LEU A 17 -4.40 3.47 -7.97
C LEU A 17 -3.85 4.50 -6.97
N SER A 18 -2.78 4.16 -6.24
CA SER A 18 -2.10 5.09 -5.35
C SER A 18 -1.46 6.25 -6.11
N ASP A 19 -0.80 6.00 -7.23
CA ASP A 19 -0.21 7.06 -8.06
C ASP A 19 -1.27 7.97 -8.66
N GLU A 20 -2.38 7.40 -9.13
CA GLU A 20 -3.51 8.16 -9.68
C GLU A 20 -4.09 9.09 -8.61
N PHE A 21 -4.30 8.58 -7.40
CA PHE A 21 -4.76 9.38 -6.25
C PHE A 21 -3.77 10.49 -5.88
N HIS A 22 -2.48 10.20 -5.74
CA HIS A 22 -1.48 11.21 -5.37
C HIS A 22 -1.24 12.24 -6.48
N ARG A 23 -1.30 11.84 -7.76
CA ARG A 23 -1.24 12.76 -8.90
C ARG A 23 -2.46 13.68 -8.93
N PHE A 24 -3.64 13.14 -8.61
CA PHE A 24 -4.86 13.93 -8.48
C PHE A 24 -4.70 14.99 -7.39
N LEU A 25 -4.22 14.60 -6.20
CA LEU A 25 -3.92 15.54 -5.11
C LEU A 25 -2.90 16.61 -5.55
N GLY A 26 -1.75 16.24 -6.10
CA GLY A 26 -0.72 17.19 -6.52
C GLY A 26 -1.18 18.18 -7.60
N ASN A 27 -2.07 17.76 -8.51
CA ASN A 27 -2.67 18.63 -9.52
C ASN A 27 -3.72 19.60 -8.94
N ASN A 28 -4.36 19.24 -7.81
CA ASN A 28 -5.35 20.07 -7.14
C ASN A 28 -4.72 20.99 -6.07
N GLU A 29 -3.66 20.56 -5.38
CA GLU A 29 -2.91 21.35 -4.39
C GLU A 29 -2.24 22.59 -5.02
N LEU A 30 -1.88 22.55 -6.31
CA LEU A 30 -1.38 23.73 -7.04
C LEU A 30 -2.41 24.87 -7.18
N LYS A 31 -3.69 24.66 -6.77
CA LYS A 31 -4.74 25.68 -6.87
C LYS A 31 -5.09 26.37 -5.55
N GLU A 32 -4.74 25.80 -4.40
CA GLU A 32 -5.09 26.37 -3.09
C GLU A 32 -3.84 26.44 -2.19
N LYS A 33 -2.94 27.36 -2.52
CA LYS A 33 -2.03 27.92 -1.51
C LYS A 33 -2.87 28.83 -0.62
N ASP A 34 -3.32 28.33 0.51
CA ASP A 34 -3.49 29.11 1.74
C ASP A 34 -3.69 28.17 2.95
N ASP A 35 -3.05 28.52 4.06
CA ASP A 35 -2.89 27.76 5.31
C ASP A 35 -4.20 27.22 5.93
N ILE A 36 -4.70 26.01 5.62
CA ILE A 36 -5.86 25.41 6.33
C ILE A 36 -5.83 23.86 6.28
N LYS A 37 -6.32 23.22 7.37
CA LYS A 37 -6.73 21.81 7.47
C LYS A 37 -7.07 21.20 6.11
N ILE A 38 -6.31 20.18 5.67
CA ILE A 38 -6.60 19.39 4.46
C ILE A 38 -8.04 18.87 4.57
N ARG A 39 -8.99 19.54 3.91
CA ARG A 39 -10.34 19.05 3.68
C ARG A 39 -10.32 18.44 2.30
N TYR A 40 -10.39 17.11 2.23
CA TYR A 40 -10.59 16.41 0.97
C TYR A 40 -11.86 16.92 0.29
N SER A 41 -11.76 17.35 -0.97
CA SER A 41 -12.91 17.62 -1.83
C SER A 41 -13.73 16.36 -2.06
N GLN A 42 -14.96 16.49 -2.58
CA GLN A 42 -15.76 15.31 -2.92
C GLN A 42 -15.08 14.44 -3.97
N GLU A 43 -14.35 15.06 -4.87
CA GLU A 43 -13.53 14.43 -5.89
C GLU A 43 -12.31 13.71 -5.26
N ASP A 44 -11.61 14.33 -4.29
CA ASP A 44 -10.52 13.64 -3.58
C ASP A 44 -11.03 12.42 -2.82
N LEU A 45 -12.18 12.54 -2.16
CA LEU A 45 -12.86 11.42 -1.49
C LEU A 45 -13.29 10.35 -2.48
N LYS A 46 -13.64 10.71 -3.71
CA LYS A 46 -14.00 9.75 -4.76
C LYS A 46 -12.78 8.96 -5.22
N GLU A 47 -11.66 9.62 -5.47
CA GLU A 47 -10.42 8.93 -5.87
C GLU A 47 -9.86 8.07 -4.73
N ARG A 48 -9.88 8.59 -3.49
CA ARG A 48 -9.55 7.80 -2.29
C ARG A 48 -10.41 6.54 -2.17
N ARG A 49 -11.72 6.66 -2.41
CA ARG A 49 -12.67 5.52 -2.38
C ARG A 49 -12.40 4.47 -3.44
N LYS A 50 -11.83 4.82 -4.60
CA LYS A 50 -11.43 3.81 -5.60
C LYS A 50 -10.30 2.93 -5.06
N LEU A 51 -9.29 3.55 -4.45
CA LEU A 51 -8.16 2.84 -3.87
C LEU A 51 -8.59 2.02 -2.63
N SER A 52 -9.34 2.61 -1.70
CA SER A 52 -9.81 1.89 -0.51
C SER A 52 -10.78 0.77 -0.88
N GLY A 53 -11.74 1.04 -1.78
CA GLY A 53 -12.70 0.04 -2.24
C GLY A 53 -12.05 -1.12 -3.01
N TYR A 54 -10.95 -0.87 -3.73
CA TYR A 54 -10.16 -1.93 -4.35
C TYR A 54 -9.56 -2.85 -3.29
N LEU A 55 -8.91 -2.30 -2.26
CA LEU A 55 -8.30 -3.10 -1.18
C LEU A 55 -9.35 -3.81 -0.31
N GLU A 56 -10.45 -3.14 0.01
CA GLU A 56 -11.58 -3.70 0.78
C GLU A 56 -12.28 -4.87 0.08
N SER A 57 -12.16 -4.97 -1.25
CA SER A 57 -12.73 -6.07 -2.02
C SER A 57 -12.03 -7.42 -1.76
N PHE A 58 -10.84 -7.41 -1.17
CA PHE A 58 -10.08 -8.62 -0.84
C PHE A 58 -10.36 -9.12 0.58
N ASP A 59 -9.98 -10.38 0.83
CA ASP A 59 -10.02 -10.96 2.17
C ASP A 59 -8.93 -10.36 3.09
N ASP A 60 -9.12 -10.53 4.40
CA ASP A 60 -8.23 -9.99 5.43
C ASP A 60 -6.78 -10.46 5.27
N ASP A 61 -6.58 -11.73 4.88
CA ASP A 61 -5.25 -12.30 4.66
C ASP A 61 -4.48 -11.59 3.53
N THR A 62 -5.18 -11.33 2.44
CA THR A 62 -4.67 -10.59 1.28
C THR A 62 -4.35 -9.14 1.66
N VAL A 63 -5.25 -8.45 2.38
CA VAL A 63 -4.99 -7.08 2.84
C VAL A 63 -3.74 -7.03 3.73
N ARG A 64 -3.61 -7.98 4.66
CA ARG A 64 -2.42 -8.10 5.52
C ARG A 64 -1.14 -8.37 4.74
N ALA A 65 -1.21 -9.16 3.67
CA ALA A 65 -0.06 -9.40 2.81
C ALA A 65 0.39 -8.12 2.08
N VAL A 66 -0.55 -7.37 1.49
CA VAL A 66 -0.25 -6.08 0.84
C VAL A 66 0.31 -5.08 1.86
N GLN A 67 -0.30 -5.02 3.06
CA GLN A 67 0.17 -4.18 4.16
C GLN A 67 1.60 -4.56 4.58
N ALA A 68 1.89 -5.85 4.75
CA ALA A 68 3.23 -6.33 5.08
C ALA A 68 4.27 -5.93 4.03
N ILE A 69 3.95 -6.06 2.74
CA ILE A 69 4.83 -5.63 1.64
C ILE A 69 5.10 -4.12 1.71
N MET A 70 4.07 -3.30 1.97
CA MET A 70 4.23 -1.86 2.20
C MET A 70 5.20 -1.58 3.36
N TYR A 71 5.01 -2.21 4.51
CA TYR A 71 5.88 -1.99 5.67
C TYR A 71 7.30 -2.51 5.46
N ILE A 72 7.50 -3.60 4.71
CA ILE A 72 8.83 -4.07 4.30
C ILE A 72 9.53 -2.98 3.50
N GLY A 73 8.88 -2.45 2.46
CA GLY A 73 9.46 -1.37 1.66
C GLY A 73 9.72 -0.10 2.46
N ARG A 74 8.83 0.27 3.39
CA ARG A 74 8.99 1.45 4.25
C ARG A 74 10.15 1.29 5.24
N ASP A 75 10.17 0.18 5.98
CA ASP A 75 11.08 -0.02 7.10
C ASP A 75 12.51 -0.39 6.63
N GLU A 76 12.63 -1.03 5.47
CA GLU A 76 13.89 -1.53 4.94
C GLU A 76 14.42 -0.70 3.75
N ILE A 77 14.03 0.57 3.65
CA ILE A 77 14.39 1.44 2.52
C ILE A 77 15.90 1.60 2.28
N TYR A 78 16.71 1.47 3.35
CA TYR A 78 18.18 1.53 3.28
C TYR A 78 18.85 0.15 3.30
N SER A 79 18.08 -0.92 3.22
CA SER A 79 18.59 -2.29 3.21
C SER A 79 19.16 -2.64 1.83
N ASN A 80 20.34 -3.25 1.80
CA ASN A 80 20.89 -3.88 0.59
C ASN A 80 20.43 -5.34 0.43
N LYS A 81 19.44 -5.78 1.21
CA LYS A 81 18.91 -7.14 1.11
C LYS A 81 17.99 -7.27 -0.08
N THR A 82 18.02 -8.43 -0.71
CA THR A 82 17.02 -8.84 -1.71
C THR A 82 16.70 -10.29 -1.44
N TYR A 83 15.42 -10.57 -1.29
CA TYR A 83 14.85 -11.91 -1.18
C TYR A 83 14.39 -12.29 -2.59
N SER A 84 14.67 -13.51 -3.03
CA SER A 84 14.27 -13.98 -4.37
C SER A 84 13.74 -15.41 -4.38
N ASP A 85 13.92 -16.14 -3.28
CA ASP A 85 13.30 -17.44 -3.09
C ASP A 85 11.86 -17.27 -2.59
N GLU A 86 10.90 -17.95 -3.23
CA GLU A 86 9.47 -17.84 -2.91
C GLU A 86 9.17 -18.19 -1.45
N THR A 87 9.87 -19.17 -0.87
CA THR A 87 9.70 -19.56 0.54
C THR A 87 10.19 -18.47 1.47
N GLU A 88 11.36 -17.90 1.18
CA GLU A 88 11.91 -16.78 1.96
C GLU A 88 11.02 -15.53 1.88
N VAL A 89 10.49 -15.22 0.70
CA VAL A 89 9.56 -14.10 0.50
C VAL A 89 8.31 -14.28 1.35
N TRP A 90 7.69 -15.46 1.31
CA TRP A 90 6.53 -15.74 2.16
C TRP A 90 6.86 -15.71 3.64
N ALA A 91 7.99 -16.29 4.05
CA ALA A 91 8.43 -16.26 5.44
C ALA A 91 8.57 -14.81 5.94
N LYS A 92 9.11 -13.92 5.10
CA LYS A 92 9.27 -12.49 5.41
C LYS A 92 7.94 -11.75 5.51
N ILE A 93 7.01 -12.03 4.60
CA ILE A 93 5.64 -11.48 4.65
C ILE A 93 4.95 -11.94 5.93
N GLU A 94 5.01 -13.22 6.26
CA GLU A 94 4.39 -13.79 7.47
C GLU A 94 5.03 -13.27 8.77
N GLU A 95 6.35 -13.12 8.79
CA GLU A 95 7.07 -12.47 9.89
C GLU A 95 6.52 -11.06 10.11
N LYS A 96 6.43 -10.26 9.05
CA LYS A 96 5.94 -8.88 9.14
C LYS A 96 4.47 -8.85 9.58
N LYS A 97 3.60 -9.71 9.04
CA LYS A 97 2.18 -9.84 9.46
C LYS A 97 2.01 -10.12 10.94
N LYS A 98 2.92 -10.88 11.57
CA LYS A 98 2.89 -11.16 13.01
C LYS A 98 3.25 -9.93 13.85
N THR A 99 4.13 -9.07 13.34
CA THR A 99 4.59 -7.87 14.07
C THR A 99 3.64 -6.68 14.00
N LEU A 100 2.84 -6.57 12.92
CA LEU A 100 2.00 -5.40 12.69
C LEU A 100 0.71 -5.37 13.53
N GLY A 101 0.28 -6.50 14.08
CA GLY A 101 -1.09 -6.62 14.58
C GLY A 101 -2.11 -6.61 13.44
N PHE A 102 -3.40 -6.69 13.77
CA PHE A 102 -4.51 -6.50 12.83
C PHE A 102 -5.77 -6.16 13.62
N GLU A 103 -6.35 -4.99 13.38
CA GLU A 103 -7.62 -4.61 14.00
C GLU A 103 -8.80 -5.08 13.14
N THR A 104 -9.29 -4.21 12.25
CA THR A 104 -10.31 -4.53 11.26
C THR A 104 -9.80 -4.19 9.87
N LYS A 105 -10.26 -4.92 8.85
CA LYS A 105 -9.86 -4.67 7.47
C LYS A 105 -10.08 -3.20 7.04
N GLU A 106 -11.20 -2.61 7.42
CA GLU A 106 -11.51 -1.20 7.12
C GLU A 106 -10.48 -0.25 7.74
N ILE A 107 -10.10 -0.47 9.00
CA ILE A 107 -9.08 0.34 9.67
C ILE A 107 -7.71 0.16 9.00
N GLU A 108 -7.31 -1.08 8.68
CA GLU A 108 -6.01 -1.31 8.03
C GLU A 108 -5.94 -0.70 6.64
N VAL A 109 -7.02 -0.80 5.85
CA VAL A 109 -7.10 -0.17 4.52
C VAL A 109 -7.02 1.35 4.66
N ASP A 110 -7.77 1.94 5.58
CA ASP A 110 -7.72 3.39 5.79
C ASP A 110 -6.32 3.87 6.19
N GLN A 111 -5.63 3.12 7.06
CA GLN A 111 -4.25 3.38 7.45
C GLN A 111 -3.29 3.28 6.28
N MET A 112 -3.43 2.27 5.41
CA MET A 112 -2.61 2.10 4.21
C MET A 112 -2.83 3.25 3.22
N VAL A 113 -4.08 3.55 2.89
CA VAL A 113 -4.45 4.59 1.91
C VAL A 113 -4.04 5.99 2.39
N SER A 114 -4.01 6.21 3.70
CA SER A 114 -3.54 7.47 4.29
C SER A 114 -2.00 7.62 4.28
N LYS A 115 -1.22 6.59 3.91
CA LYS A 115 0.23 6.72 3.81
C LYS A 115 0.62 7.44 2.52
N SER A 116 1.47 8.45 2.65
CA SER A 116 2.11 9.11 1.52
C SER A 116 3.63 8.99 1.63
N PRO A 117 4.34 8.51 0.60
CA PRO A 117 3.83 7.90 -0.64
C PRO A 117 3.62 6.36 -0.51
N LEU A 118 2.37 5.90 -0.42
CA LEU A 118 2.02 4.45 -0.39
C LEU A 118 2.60 3.69 -1.59
N GLY A 119 2.48 4.23 -2.80
CA GLY A 119 2.98 3.60 -4.02
C GLY A 119 4.48 3.30 -3.97
N ASP A 120 5.28 4.20 -3.38
CA ASP A 120 6.74 4.00 -3.30
C ASP A 120 7.11 2.92 -2.28
N TYR A 121 6.42 2.86 -1.14
CA TYR A 121 6.61 1.79 -0.17
C TYR A 121 6.28 0.42 -0.78
N LEU A 122 5.19 0.32 -1.54
CA LEU A 122 4.83 -0.93 -2.21
C LEU A 122 5.83 -1.32 -3.30
N ARG A 123 6.28 -0.38 -4.14
CA ARG A 123 7.33 -0.64 -5.16
C ARG A 123 8.61 -1.15 -4.53
N LEU A 124 9.04 -0.53 -3.44
CA LEU A 124 10.25 -0.92 -2.76
C LEU A 124 10.10 -2.27 -2.06
N GLY A 125 8.92 -2.54 -1.49
CA GLY A 125 8.58 -3.86 -0.95
C GLY A 125 8.68 -4.96 -2.01
N LEU A 126 8.08 -4.75 -3.19
CA LEU A 126 8.20 -5.69 -4.31
C LEU A 126 9.66 -5.89 -4.73
N LYS A 127 10.42 -4.81 -4.89
CA LYS A 127 11.84 -4.86 -5.25
C LYS A 127 12.66 -5.66 -4.24
N LEU A 128 12.48 -5.42 -2.94
CA LEU A 128 13.18 -6.13 -1.88
C LEU A 128 12.80 -7.62 -1.84
N LEU A 129 11.58 -7.96 -2.23
CA LEU A 129 11.07 -9.33 -2.29
C LEU A 129 11.31 -10.03 -3.64
N GLY A 130 12.01 -9.38 -4.58
CA GLY A 130 12.29 -9.96 -5.89
C GLY A 130 11.03 -10.20 -6.73
N LEU A 131 9.97 -9.44 -6.47
CA LEU A 131 8.66 -9.53 -7.13
C LEU A 131 8.52 -8.50 -8.25
#